data_AF-A0A949E658-F1
#
_entry.id   AF-A0A949E658-F1
#
_cell.length_a   1.000
_cell.length_b   1.000
_cell.length_c   1.000
_cell.angle_alpha   90.00
_cell.angle_beta   90.00
_cell.angle_gamma   90.00
#
_symmetry.space_group_name_H-M   'P 1'
#
loop_
_entity.id
_entity.type
_entity.pdbx_description
1 polymer ?
#
loop_
_entity_poly.entity_id
_entity_poly.type
_entity_poly.pdbx_seq_one_letter_code
_entity_poly.pdbx_strand_id
1 'polypeptide(L)' 'MKLPRDISGVELAKALGRLGYEIGRRIGSHLRLTTQRSGEHHLTIPAHEALRVGTLSAILRDVAEHHRLSRRQLLEELFS' A
#
# COMPACT_ATOMS: atom_id res chain seq x y z
N MET A 1 -1.63 -17.01 -0.18
CA MET A 1 -1.16 -16.34 1.04
C MET A 1 -2.34 -15.67 1.74
N LYS A 2 -2.47 -15.79 3.07
CA LYS A 2 -3.44 -14.99 3.85
C LYS A 2 -2.89 -13.57 4.00
N LEU A 3 -3.75 -12.56 4.00
CA LEU A 3 -3.36 -11.17 4.28
C LEU A 3 -2.76 -11.08 5.69
N PRO A 4 -1.67 -10.31 5.91
CA PRO A 4 -1.23 -9.94 7.26
C PRO A 4 -2.40 -9.20 7.93
N ARG A 5 -2.84 -9.68 9.10
CA ARG A 5 -4.03 -9.14 9.78
C ARG A 5 -3.74 -7.91 10.65
N ASP A 6 -2.47 -7.66 10.94
CA ASP A 6 -2.03 -6.64 11.91
C ASP A 6 -0.96 -5.70 11.33
N ILE A 7 -0.99 -5.45 10.02
CA ILE A 7 -0.05 -4.52 9.40
C ILE A 7 -0.48 -3.07 9.69
N SER A 8 0.46 -2.27 10.18
CA SER A 8 0.28 -0.83 10.35
C SER A 8 0.27 -0.11 9.00
N GLY A 9 -0.29 1.09 8.98
CA GLY A 9 -0.22 1.94 7.78
C GLY A 9 1.20 2.31 7.38
N VAL A 10 2.09 2.46 8.35
CA VAL A 10 3.50 2.79 8.11
C VAL A 10 4.25 1.61 7.52
N GLU A 11 4.02 0.38 8.02
CA GLU A 11 4.61 -0.83 7.45
C GLU A 11 4.12 -1.08 6.02
N LEU A 12 2.82 -0.89 5.76
CA LEU A 12 2.28 -0.98 4.41
C LEU A 12 2.92 0.07 3.49
N ALA A 13 3.04 1.32 3.95
CA ALA A 13 3.68 2.38 3.18
C ALA A 13 5.13 2.05 2.82
N LYS A 14 5.90 1.48 3.76
CA LYS A 14 7.27 1.03 3.51
C LYS A 14 7.32 -0.13 2.51
N ALA A 15 6.44 -1.12 2.64
CA ALA A 15 6.37 -2.24 1.70
C ALA A 15 6.06 -1.77 0.27
N LEU A 16 5.14 -0.81 0.12
CA LEU A 16 4.81 -0.19 -1.17
C LEU A 16 6.01 0.56 -1.79
N GLY A 17 7.04 0.90 -1.03
CA GLY A 17 8.30 1.40 -1.57
C GLY A 17 8.94 0.48 -2.60
N ARG A 18 8.72 -0.85 -2.51
CA ARG A 18 9.16 -1.82 -3.54
C ARG A 18 8.51 -1.58 -4.92
N LEU A 19 7.33 -0.97 -4.93
CA LEU A 19 6.61 -0.55 -6.14
C LEU A 19 6.89 0.92 -6.51
N GLY A 20 7.90 1.53 -5.92
CA GLY A 20 8.30 2.91 -6.20
C GLY A 20 7.38 3.96 -5.56
N TYR A 21 6.56 3.58 -4.57
CA TYR A 21 5.80 4.58 -3.81
C TYR A 21 6.70 5.29 -2.81
N GLU A 22 6.73 6.60 -2.90
CA GLU A 22 7.43 7.48 -1.98
C GLU A 22 6.44 8.18 -1.05
N ILE A 23 6.77 8.27 0.23
CA ILE A 23 5.96 8.99 1.22
C ILE A 23 6.22 10.49 1.04
N GLY A 24 5.28 11.21 0.43
CA GLY A 24 5.43 12.65 0.18
C GLY A 24 5.17 13.51 1.42
N ARG A 25 4.03 13.29 2.09
CA ARG A 25 3.67 14.06 3.31
C ARG A 25 2.74 13.29 4.23
N ARG A 26 2.81 13.61 5.53
CA ARG A 26 1.83 13.21 6.52
C ARG A 26 0.88 14.37 6.81
N ILE A 27 -0.43 14.12 6.71
CA ILE A 27 -1.46 15.08 7.12
C ILE A 27 -2.31 14.40 8.19
N GLY A 28 -2.17 14.88 9.43
CA GLY A 28 -2.82 14.26 10.59
C GLY A 28 -2.48 12.77 10.71
N SER A 29 -3.51 11.94 10.74
CA SER A 29 -3.37 10.48 10.82
C SER A 29 -3.24 9.78 9.45
N HIS A 30 -2.94 10.49 8.35
CA HIS A 30 -2.82 9.88 7.02
C HIS A 30 -1.46 10.19 6.36
N LEU A 31 -0.96 9.24 5.59
CA LEU A 31 0.20 9.35 4.72
C LEU A 31 -0.27 9.48 3.27
N ARG A 32 0.32 10.41 2.53
CA ARG A 32 0.16 10.50 1.07
C ARG A 32 1.40 9.93 0.41
N LEU A 33 1.19 8.94 -0.45
CA LEU A 33 2.22 8.31 -1.24
C LEU A 33 2.02 8.61 -2.73
N THR A 34 3.12 8.66 -3.48
CA THR A 34 3.11 8.80 -4.94
C THR A 34 4.11 7.82 -5.55
N THR A 35 3.75 7.19 -6.67
CA THR A 35 4.70 6.45 -7.52
C THR A 35 4.60 6.97 -8.94
N GLN A 36 5.73 6.99 -9.66
CA GLN A 36 5.76 7.19 -11.11
C GLN A 36 5.89 5.85 -11.87
N ARG A 37 6.06 4.73 -11.14
CA ARG A 37 6.18 3.39 -11.74
C ARG A 37 4.82 2.99 -12.32
N SER A 38 4.83 2.55 -13.58
CA SER A 38 3.61 2.20 -14.33
C SER A 38 2.65 3.38 -14.56
N GLY A 39 3.16 4.62 -14.49
CA GLY A 39 2.36 5.85 -14.53
C GLY A 39 2.25 6.50 -13.15
N GLU A 40 1.87 7.77 -13.13
CA GLU A 40 1.65 8.50 -11.87
C GLU A 40 0.43 7.93 -11.13
N HIS A 41 0.63 7.55 -9.87
CA HIS A 41 -0.44 7.09 -9.01
C HIS A 41 -0.27 7.60 -7.58
N HIS A 42 -1.38 7.98 -6.98
CA HIS A 42 -1.43 8.57 -5.65
C HIS A 42 -2.26 7.73 -4.70
N LEU A 43 -1.68 7.41 -3.55
CA LEU A 43 -2.34 6.60 -2.54
C LEU A 43 -2.40 7.35 -1.21
N THR A 44 -3.52 7.25 -0.50
CA THR A 44 -3.63 7.75 0.88
C THR A 44 -3.83 6.60 1.84
N ILE A 45 -2.96 6.46 2.84
CA ILE A 45 -2.98 5.37 3.82
C ILE A 45 -3.18 5.95 5.23
N PRO A 46 -4.10 5.43 6.05
CA PRO A 46 -4.17 5.78 7.47
C PRO A 46 -2.91 5.30 8.22
N ALA A 47 -2.21 6.20 8.91
CA ALA A 47 -1.04 5.94 9.74
C ALA A 47 -1.41 5.36 11.12
N HIS A 48 -2.27 4.34 11.14
CA HIS A 48 -2.69 3.65 12.37
C HIS A 48 -1.83 2.40 12.60
N GLU A 49 -1.73 1.95 13.85
CA GLU A 49 -0.95 0.78 14.25
C GLU A 49 -1.45 -0.53 13.62
N ALA A 50 -2.76 -0.63 13.36
CA ALA A 50 -3.34 -1.75 12.63
C ALA A 50 -4.40 -1.24 11.65
N LEU A 51 -4.25 -1.59 10.38
CA LEU A 51 -5.27 -1.32 9.38
C LEU A 51 -6.39 -2.34 9.48
N ARG A 52 -7.65 -1.87 9.46
CA ARG A 52 -8.80 -2.77 9.31
C ARG A 52 -8.65 -3.56 8.02
N VAL A 53 -9.01 -4.84 8.03
CA VAL A 53 -8.91 -5.74 6.87
C VAL A 53 -9.60 -5.17 5.62
N GLY A 54 -10.74 -4.49 5.78
CA GLY A 54 -11.43 -3.82 4.68
C GLY A 54 -10.61 -2.69 4.04
N THR A 55 -9.98 -1.85 4.86
CA THR A 55 -9.10 -0.76 4.42
C THR A 55 -7.87 -1.31 3.71
N LEU A 56 -7.20 -2.28 4.32
CA LEU A 56 -6.05 -2.95 3.71
C LEU A 56 -6.41 -3.60 2.37
N SER A 57 -7.56 -4.30 2.30
CA SER A 57 -7.99 -4.94 1.07
C SER A 57 -8.38 -3.94 -0.03
N ALA A 58 -8.91 -2.77 0.33
CA ALA A 58 -9.22 -1.73 -0.64
C ALA A 58 -7.93 -1.13 -1.22
N ILE A 59 -6.96 -0.80 -0.37
CA ILE A 59 -5.65 -0.29 -0.78
C ILE A 59 -4.92 -1.28 -1.68
N LEU A 60 -4.85 -2.55 -1.29
CA LEU A 60 -4.17 -3.57 -2.10
C LEU A 60 -4.86 -3.80 -3.46
N ARG A 61 -6.18 -3.65 -3.54
CA ARG A 61 -6.91 -3.75 -4.82
C ARG A 61 -6.53 -2.59 -5.74
N ASP A 62 -6.57 -1.36 -5.22
CA ASP A 62 -6.20 -0.16 -5.96
C ASP A 62 -4.78 -0.23 -6.53
N VAL A 63 -3.81 -0.60 -5.68
CA VAL A 63 -2.42 -0.80 -6.09
C VAL A 63 -2.28 -1.93 -7.12
N ALA A 64 -3.01 -3.04 -6.96
CA ALA A 64 -2.99 -4.15 -7.90
C ALA A 64 -3.52 -3.74 -9.28
N GLU A 65 -4.61 -2.97 -9.31
CA GLU A 65 -5.23 -2.45 -10.53
C GLU A 65 -4.26 -1.51 -11.28
N HIS A 66 -3.63 -0.56 -10.57
CA HIS A 66 -2.65 0.36 -11.16
C HIS A 66 -1.46 -0.38 -11.81
N HIS A 67 -0.85 -1.32 -11.08
CA HIS A 67 0.31 -2.06 -11.57
C HIS A 67 -0.05 -3.27 -12.45
N ARG A 68 -1.34 -3.54 -12.68
CA ARG A 68 -1.85 -4.71 -13.43
C ARG A 68 -1.34 -6.03 -12.86
N LEU A 69 -1.26 -6.14 -11.54
CA LEU A 69 -0.82 -7.33 -10.84
C LEU A 69 -2.03 -8.12 -10.32
N SER A 70 -1.92 -9.44 -10.32
CA SER A 70 -2.84 -10.24 -9.52
C SER A 70 -2.58 -10.01 -8.03
N ARG A 71 -3.61 -10.23 -7.19
CA ARG A 71 -3.46 -10.14 -5.73
C ARG A 71 -2.31 -10.99 -5.19
N ARG A 72 -2.07 -12.16 -5.78
CA ARG A 72 -0.97 -13.04 -5.38
C ARG A 72 0.39 -12.42 -5.70
N GLN A 73 0.59 -11.97 -6.94
CA GLN A 73 1.83 -11.31 -7.35
C GLN A 73 2.11 -10.06 -6.52
N LEU A 74 1.09 -9.26 -6.22
CA LEU A 74 1.26 -8.09 -5.36
C LEU A 74 1.75 -8.48 -3.97
N LEU A 75 1.17 -9.50 -3.35
CA LEU A 75 1.59 -9.92 -2.01
C LEU A 75 3.02 -10.51 -2.01
N GLU A 76 3.39 -11.24 -3.05
CA GLU A 76 4.75 -11.75 -3.24
C GLU A 76 5.75 -10.59 -3.39
N GLU A 77 5.43 -9.56 -4.18
CA GLU A 77 6.30 -8.39 -4.33
C GLU A 77 6.47 -7.63 -3.01
N LEU A 78 5.38 -7.40 -2.27
CA LEU A 78 5.40 -6.58 -1.06
C LEU A 78 6.03 -7.25 0.17
N PHE A 79 5.92 -8.58 0.29
CA PHE A 79 6.25 -9.30 1.52
C PHE A 79 7.22 -10.48 1.35
N SER A 80 7.86 -10.62 0.19
CA SER A 80 8.98 -11.56 0.00
C SER A 80 10.27 -11.13 0.68
#